data_AF-A0A7V7WGY9-F1
#
_entry.id   AF-A0A7V7WGY9-F1
#
_cell.length_a   1.000
_cell.length_b   1.000
_cell.length_c   1.000
_cell.angle_alpha   90.00
_cell.angle_beta   90.00
_cell.angle_gamma   90.00
#
_symmetry.space_group_name_H-M   'P 1'
#
loop_
_entity.id
_entity.type
_entity.pdbx_description
1 polymer ?
#
loop_
_entity_poly.entity_id
_entity_poly.type
_entity_poly.pdbx_seq_one_letter_code
_entity_poly.pdbx_strand_id
1 'polypeptide(L)'
;MIQETLQWAADAMGGSFHGSHPEAEFRGVCTDTRALKPGEVFFCLVGERDGHNFAAQAVDAGAACVVADEFHRASLESLPARAQAVLVKDTLRALGDLARAWRRRFAVPIVAVAGSNGKTTTKELTKAVLETRIKILATEGNFNNLIGVPKTLFRLEAGHRAAVVETGMNDFGELARLTEIVEPTAGLVTNIGLEHLEKLGDLDGVQRAEGELFAGLAPEAVALVNRLDERVCALPTRARKIYYGKPGDPVWGEVLEGAADAERPLRLKVSVDGETAELALRLPGPHHLSNVLAALAEAAPEGDPARQGHELGEQVLLHRLLGGGEAHDRILERELVPNVDEVEEGDRLQEVGLVVGQEHDVAARQAVEHVVALHVDVVQDREVGDREADAEAREQPAPQPATEEGAGDDGLGERGTAGRRRPGRMGVSGSGSGQESS
;
A
#
# COMPACT_ATOMS: atom_id res chain seq x y z
N MET A 1 10.01 18.21 -0.44
CA MET A 1 11.00 17.51 -1.30
C MET A 1 12.23 17.17 -0.47
N ILE A 2 12.85 16.03 -0.76
CA ILE A 2 14.07 15.60 -0.06
C ILE A 2 15.22 16.53 -0.47
N GLN A 3 16.10 16.86 0.49
CA GLN A 3 17.32 17.63 0.27
C GLN A 3 18.43 17.00 1.10
N GLU A 4 18.86 15.83 0.66
CA GLU A 4 19.92 15.06 1.31
C GLU A 4 20.96 14.66 0.27
N THR A 5 22.19 14.41 0.72
CA THR A 5 23.28 14.04 -0.18
C THR A 5 23.19 12.58 -0.60
N LEU A 6 23.78 12.26 -1.75
CA LEU A 6 23.92 10.86 -2.20
C LEU A 6 24.77 10.04 -1.23
N GLN A 7 25.78 10.64 -0.58
CA GLN A 7 26.54 9.98 0.47
C GLN A 7 25.66 9.61 1.67
N TRP A 8 24.81 10.53 2.13
CA TRP A 8 23.87 10.23 3.22
C TRP A 8 22.95 9.06 2.86
N ALA A 9 22.46 9.04 1.61
CA ALA A 9 21.64 7.94 1.13
C ALA A 9 22.41 6.61 1.11
N ALA A 10 23.66 6.61 0.64
CA ALA A 10 24.52 5.43 0.64
C ALA A 10 24.73 4.89 2.06
N ASP A 11 25.05 5.77 3.01
CA ASP A 11 25.25 5.40 4.42
C ASP A 11 23.96 4.85 5.05
N ALA A 12 22.81 5.49 4.78
CA ALA A 12 21.51 5.06 5.28
C ALA A 12 21.12 3.65 4.79
N MET A 13 21.51 3.30 3.57
CA MET A 13 21.27 1.99 2.97
C MET A 13 22.36 0.96 3.32
N GLY A 14 23.44 1.36 4.00
CA GLY A 14 24.63 0.53 4.19
C GLY A 14 25.31 0.14 2.87
N GLY A 15 25.18 0.98 1.85
CA GLY A 15 25.70 0.77 0.50
C GLY A 15 27.06 1.41 0.26
N SER A 16 27.70 1.02 -0.84
CA SER A 16 28.94 1.62 -1.33
C SER A 16 28.64 2.60 -2.46
N PHE A 17 29.10 3.84 -2.32
CA PHE A 17 28.93 4.86 -3.35
C PHE A 17 29.96 4.70 -4.48
N HIS A 18 29.51 4.87 -5.73
CA HIS A 18 30.31 4.82 -6.95
C HIS A 18 30.00 6.03 -7.82
N GLY A 19 31.01 6.88 -8.05
CA GLY A 19 30.89 8.09 -8.87
C GLY A 19 31.72 9.24 -8.31
N SER A 20 31.59 10.42 -8.89
CA SER A 20 32.46 11.58 -8.58
C SER A 20 31.80 12.68 -7.75
N HIS A 21 30.50 12.58 -7.46
CA HIS A 21 29.76 13.64 -6.73
C HIS A 21 28.92 13.07 -5.57
N PRO A 22 29.55 12.46 -4.55
CA PRO A 22 28.84 11.96 -3.35
C PRO A 22 28.10 13.07 -2.59
N GLU A 23 28.54 14.32 -2.72
CA GLU A 23 27.95 15.53 -2.12
C GLU A 23 26.69 16.03 -2.84
N ALA A 24 26.39 15.52 -4.04
CA ALA A 24 25.22 15.95 -4.80
C ALA A 24 23.92 15.64 -4.02
N GLU A 25 22.95 16.53 -4.12
CA GLU A 25 21.63 16.35 -3.49
C GLU A 25 20.67 15.61 -4.43
N PHE A 26 19.78 14.82 -3.85
CA PHE A 26 18.64 14.23 -4.55
C PHE A 26 17.30 14.78 -4.01
N ARG A 27 16.28 14.77 -4.87
CA ARG A 27 15.00 15.47 -4.63
C ARG A 27 13.82 14.53 -4.36
N GLY A 28 14.00 13.25 -4.63
CA GLY A 28 12.96 12.23 -4.49
C GLY A 28 13.50 10.84 -4.82
N VAL A 29 12.62 9.86 -4.75
CA VAL A 29 12.94 8.45 -4.98
C VAL A 29 11.95 7.88 -5.97
N CYS A 30 12.45 7.12 -6.94
CA CYS A 30 11.66 6.50 -7.98
C CYS A 30 12.04 5.03 -8.16
N THR A 31 11.05 4.23 -8.55
CA THR A 31 11.18 2.79 -8.82
C THR A 31 10.67 2.43 -10.22
N ASP A 32 10.27 3.43 -11.01
CA ASP A 32 9.70 3.27 -12.35
C ASP A 32 10.22 4.38 -13.27
N THR A 33 11.04 4.02 -14.26
CA THR A 33 11.65 4.99 -15.19
C THR A 33 10.62 5.81 -15.98
N ARG A 34 9.37 5.34 -16.12
CA ARG A 34 8.29 6.08 -16.79
C ARG A 34 7.82 7.31 -16.01
N ALA A 35 7.98 7.29 -14.69
CA ALA A 35 7.56 8.35 -13.78
C ALA A 35 8.74 9.13 -13.17
N LEU A 36 9.98 8.74 -13.50
CA LEU A 36 11.20 9.33 -12.98
C LEU A 36 11.29 10.81 -13.36
N LYS A 37 11.53 11.65 -12.35
CA LYS A 37 11.81 13.08 -12.53
C LYS A 37 13.31 13.36 -12.37
N PRO A 38 13.86 14.35 -13.09
CA PRO A 38 15.25 14.73 -12.93
C PRO A 38 15.61 15.05 -11.47
N GLY A 39 16.72 14.50 -10.99
CA GLY A 39 17.20 14.67 -9.62
C GLY A 39 16.66 13.64 -8.61
N GLU A 40 15.85 12.66 -9.03
CA GLU A 40 15.43 11.55 -8.18
C GLU A 40 16.44 10.39 -8.18
N VAL A 41 16.48 9.63 -7.08
CA VAL A 41 17.24 8.38 -7.00
C VAL A 41 16.38 7.25 -7.57
N PHE A 42 16.90 6.50 -8.53
CA PHE A 42 16.22 5.36 -9.14
C PHE A 42 16.66 4.05 -8.51
N PHE A 43 15.71 3.28 -7.96
CA PHE A 43 15.97 1.95 -7.39
C PHE A 43 15.71 0.85 -8.42
N CYS A 44 16.74 0.07 -8.72
CA CYS A 44 16.65 -1.13 -9.55
C CYS A 44 16.04 -2.29 -8.76
N LEU A 45 14.72 -2.27 -8.59
CA LEU A 45 13.97 -3.35 -7.95
C LEU A 45 13.79 -4.53 -8.92
N VAL A 46 13.84 -5.75 -8.38
CA VAL A 46 13.54 -6.97 -9.14
C VAL A 46 12.11 -7.40 -8.85
N GLY A 47 11.25 -7.39 -9.87
CA GLY A 47 9.88 -7.91 -9.83
C GLY A 47 9.61 -8.75 -11.06
N GLU A 48 8.46 -8.56 -11.72
CA GLU A 48 8.18 -9.17 -13.03
C GLU A 48 9.22 -8.80 -14.10
N ARG A 49 9.76 -7.58 -13.98
CA ARG A 49 10.88 -7.09 -14.77
C ARG A 49 12.00 -6.70 -13.83
N ASP A 50 13.23 -6.95 -14.27
CA ASP A 50 14.42 -6.55 -13.54
C ASP A 50 14.73 -5.06 -13.80
N GLY A 51 14.65 -4.25 -12.74
CA GLY A 51 14.92 -2.83 -12.72
C GLY A 51 16.33 -2.46 -13.18
N HIS A 52 17.31 -3.37 -13.06
CA HIS A 52 18.69 -3.12 -13.49
C HIS A 52 18.80 -2.91 -15.00
N ASN A 53 17.91 -3.55 -15.78
CA ASN A 53 17.85 -3.36 -17.24
C ASN A 53 17.47 -1.92 -17.64
N PHE A 54 16.94 -1.12 -16.71
CA PHE A 54 16.52 0.26 -16.96
C PHE A 54 17.48 1.30 -16.36
N ALA A 55 18.63 0.89 -15.81
CA ALA A 55 19.59 1.79 -15.18
C ALA A 55 20.10 2.87 -16.15
N ALA A 56 20.46 2.49 -17.38
CA ALA A 56 20.91 3.44 -18.41
C ALA A 56 19.81 4.45 -18.78
N GLN A 57 18.57 3.97 -18.94
CA GLN A 57 17.42 4.82 -19.20
C GLN A 57 17.17 5.81 -18.05
N ALA A 58 17.32 5.37 -16.80
CA ALA A 58 17.18 6.24 -15.63
C ALA A 58 18.23 7.36 -15.62
N VAL A 59 19.49 7.03 -15.93
CA VAL A 59 20.57 8.02 -16.05
C VAL A 59 20.26 9.05 -17.15
N ASP A 60 19.79 8.60 -18.31
CA ASP A 60 19.48 9.49 -19.43
C ASP A 60 18.24 10.38 -19.16
N ALA A 61 17.29 9.89 -18.36
CA ALA A 61 16.16 10.65 -17.86
C ALA A 61 16.53 11.62 -16.71
N GLY A 62 17.79 11.65 -16.28
CA GLY A 62 18.31 12.59 -15.30
C GLY A 62 18.20 12.13 -13.85
N ALA A 63 18.19 10.81 -13.59
CA ALA A 63 18.34 10.29 -12.23
C ALA A 63 19.59 10.89 -11.56
N ALA A 64 19.45 11.34 -10.31
CA ALA A 64 20.59 11.79 -9.51
C ALA A 64 21.55 10.64 -9.21
N CYS A 65 21.01 9.44 -9.02
CA CYS A 65 21.76 8.23 -8.72
C CYS A 65 20.92 6.98 -9.05
N VAL A 66 21.58 5.89 -9.42
CA VAL A 66 20.98 4.56 -9.52
C VAL A 66 21.35 3.73 -8.30
N VAL A 67 20.40 3.01 -7.70
CA VAL A 67 20.65 2.04 -6.62
C VAL A 67 20.50 0.65 -7.20
N ALA A 68 21.59 -0.11 -7.19
CA ALA A 68 21.68 -1.44 -7.76
C ALA A 68 22.24 -2.43 -6.74
N ASP A 69 21.95 -3.71 -6.91
CA ASP A 69 22.55 -4.75 -6.07
C ASP A 69 23.99 -5.09 -6.51
N GLU A 70 24.76 -5.69 -5.59
CA GLU A 70 26.15 -6.10 -5.86
C GLU A 70 26.28 -7.14 -6.98
N PHE A 71 25.27 -7.99 -7.19
CA PHE A 71 25.29 -9.01 -8.23
C PHE A 71 25.29 -8.36 -9.63
N HIS A 72 24.62 -7.22 -9.77
CA HIS A 72 24.56 -6.43 -10.99
C HIS A 72 25.67 -5.39 -11.12
N ARG A 73 26.75 -5.43 -10.30
CA ARG A 73 27.86 -4.46 -10.38
C ARG A 73 28.40 -4.26 -11.80
N ALA A 74 28.54 -5.34 -12.59
CA ALA A 74 29.06 -5.25 -13.95
C ALA A 74 28.16 -4.42 -14.89
N SER A 75 26.84 -4.37 -14.65
CA SER A 75 25.93 -3.55 -15.46
C SER A 75 26.19 -2.05 -15.24
N LEU A 76 26.70 -1.65 -14.06
CA LEU A 76 27.08 -0.26 -13.79
C LEU A 76 28.29 0.19 -14.62
N GLU A 77 29.20 -0.71 -14.99
CA GLU A 77 30.36 -0.38 -15.83
C GLU A 77 29.96 0.07 -17.24
N SER A 78 28.76 -0.33 -17.68
CA SER A 78 28.19 0.07 -18.97
C SER A 78 27.49 1.43 -18.94
N LEU A 79 27.31 2.01 -17.74
CA LEU A 79 26.67 3.33 -17.60
C LEU A 79 27.61 4.45 -18.05
N PRO A 80 27.06 5.59 -18.51
CA PRO A 80 27.87 6.77 -18.83
C PRO A 80 28.75 7.19 -17.65
N ALA A 81 29.96 7.70 -17.91
CA ALA A 81 30.91 8.13 -16.87
C ALA A 81 30.37 9.22 -15.90
N ARG A 82 29.28 9.89 -16.28
CA ARG A 82 28.55 10.87 -15.44
C ARG A 82 27.60 10.22 -14.42
N ALA A 83 27.31 8.93 -14.54
CA ALA A 83 26.37 8.23 -13.68
C ALA A 83 26.91 8.14 -12.25
N GLN A 84 26.05 8.41 -11.28
CA GLN A 84 26.28 8.07 -9.88
C GLN A 84 25.52 6.78 -9.57
N ALA A 85 26.12 5.91 -8.76
CA ALA A 85 25.48 4.68 -8.32
C ALA A 85 25.74 4.41 -6.84
N VAL A 86 24.80 3.73 -6.19
CA VAL A 86 25.01 3.10 -4.89
C VAL A 86 24.79 1.61 -5.05
N LEU A 87 25.80 0.83 -4.66
CA LEU A 87 25.72 -0.62 -4.59
C LEU A 87 25.28 -1.08 -3.22
N VAL A 88 24.24 -1.91 -3.17
CA VAL A 88 23.67 -2.48 -1.94
C VAL A 88 23.57 -3.99 -2.05
N LYS A 89 23.32 -4.68 -0.95
CA LYS A 89 23.11 -6.14 -0.98
C LYS A 89 21.75 -6.53 -1.54
N ASP A 90 20.73 -5.72 -1.26
CA ASP A 90 19.34 -5.95 -1.64
C ASP A 90 18.66 -4.58 -1.84
N THR A 91 18.18 -4.31 -3.05
CA THR A 91 17.61 -3.01 -3.43
C THR A 91 16.26 -2.74 -2.77
N LEU A 92 15.44 -3.77 -2.51
CA LEU A 92 14.16 -3.62 -1.82
C LEU A 92 14.37 -3.33 -0.33
N ARG A 93 15.30 -4.04 0.31
CA ARG A 93 15.67 -3.78 1.70
C ARG A 93 16.24 -2.37 1.86
N ALA A 94 17.13 -1.96 0.95
CA ALA A 94 17.73 -0.63 0.91
C ALA A 94 16.70 0.49 0.74
N LEU A 95 15.66 0.29 -0.09
CA LEU A 95 14.55 1.25 -0.22
C LEU A 95 13.86 1.50 1.13
N GLY A 96 13.58 0.43 1.87
CA GLY A 96 13.01 0.53 3.21
C GLY A 96 13.95 1.18 4.22
N ASP A 97 15.25 0.87 4.18
CA ASP A 97 16.24 1.45 5.09
C ASP A 97 16.44 2.96 4.84
N LEU A 98 16.44 3.39 3.58
CA LEU A 98 16.46 4.81 3.22
C LEU A 98 15.20 5.54 3.70
N ALA A 99 14.02 4.92 3.52
CA ALA A 99 12.76 5.50 4.00
C ALA A 99 12.69 5.61 5.52
N ARG A 100 13.21 4.61 6.24
CA ARG A 100 13.36 4.65 7.71
C ARG A 100 14.28 5.78 8.14
N ALA A 101 15.43 5.93 7.50
CA ALA A 101 16.38 7.00 7.78
C ALA A 101 15.76 8.39 7.53
N TRP A 102 14.96 8.53 6.46
CA TRP A 102 14.20 9.73 6.18
C TRP A 102 13.11 9.99 7.23
N ARG A 103 12.29 8.99 7.59
CA ARG A 103 11.27 9.10 8.65
C ARG A 103 11.87 9.57 9.98
N ARG A 104 13.08 9.13 10.31
CA ARG A 104 13.79 9.51 11.54
C ARG A 104 14.21 10.98 11.58
N ARG A 105 14.15 11.70 10.46
CA ARG A 105 14.34 13.16 10.44
C ARG A 105 13.15 13.93 11.05
N PHE A 106 12.03 13.26 11.28
CA PHE A 106 10.80 13.86 11.80
C PHE A 106 10.40 13.25 13.14
N ALA A 107 10.28 14.07 14.17
CA ALA A 107 9.74 13.67 15.48
C ALA A 107 8.21 13.76 15.49
N VAL A 108 7.55 13.11 14.53
CA VAL A 108 6.08 13.06 14.44
C VAL A 108 5.55 11.72 14.96
N PRO A 109 4.41 11.70 15.68
CA PRO A 109 3.71 10.47 15.98
C PRO A 109 3.22 9.80 14.69
N ILE A 110 3.33 8.48 14.64
CA ILE A 110 2.89 7.67 13.50
C ILE A 110 2.05 6.51 14.01
N VAL A 111 0.84 6.39 13.45
CA VAL A 111 0.00 5.20 13.62
C VAL A 111 0.22 4.27 12.43
N ALA A 112 0.60 3.02 12.70
CA ALA A 112 0.59 1.97 11.67
C ALA A 112 -0.72 1.17 11.77
N VAL A 113 -1.43 1.03 10.65
CA VAL A 113 -2.73 0.36 10.57
C VAL A 113 -2.61 -0.91 9.74
N ALA A 114 -2.79 -2.06 10.39
CA ALA A 114 -2.82 -3.40 9.80
C ALA A 114 -4.16 -4.10 10.14
N GLY A 115 -4.26 -5.38 9.81
CA GLY A 115 -5.45 -6.22 9.99
C GLY A 115 -6.09 -6.60 8.67
N SER A 116 -6.98 -7.57 8.66
CA SER A 116 -7.46 -8.14 7.40
C SER A 116 -8.36 -7.20 6.63
N ASN A 117 -9.37 -6.64 7.29
CA ASN A 117 -10.33 -5.75 6.67
C ASN A 117 -10.37 -4.38 7.36
N GLY A 118 -10.82 -3.35 6.64
CA GLY A 118 -11.06 -2.03 7.23
C GLY A 118 -9.82 -1.17 7.46
N LYS A 119 -8.63 -1.59 7.01
CA LYS A 119 -7.38 -0.80 7.06
C LYS A 119 -7.56 0.56 6.40
N THR A 120 -7.94 0.56 5.12
CA THR A 120 -8.13 1.77 4.32
C THR A 120 -9.25 2.65 4.87
N THR A 121 -10.39 2.05 5.25
CA THR A 121 -11.50 2.80 5.85
C THR A 121 -11.10 3.46 7.15
N THR A 122 -10.41 2.74 8.05
CA THR A 122 -9.95 3.30 9.32
C THR A 122 -8.96 4.43 9.07
N LYS A 123 -7.98 4.24 8.18
CA LYS A 123 -7.02 5.30 7.83
C LYS A 123 -7.70 6.54 7.23
N GLU A 124 -8.69 6.40 6.34
CA GLU A 124 -9.44 7.56 5.81
C GLU A 124 -10.28 8.25 6.89
N LEU A 125 -10.92 7.49 7.79
CA LEU A 125 -11.66 8.06 8.93
C LEU A 125 -10.74 8.80 9.90
N THR A 126 -9.59 8.21 10.28
CA THR A 126 -8.59 8.88 11.12
C THR A 126 -8.09 10.14 10.44
N LYS A 127 -7.78 10.07 9.14
CA LYS A 127 -7.35 11.22 8.36
C LYS A 127 -8.38 12.35 8.40
N ALA A 128 -9.64 12.04 8.10
CA ALA A 128 -10.72 13.01 8.14
C ALA A 128 -10.92 13.65 9.53
N VAL A 129 -10.70 12.90 10.61
CA VAL A 129 -10.76 13.45 11.98
C VAL A 129 -9.57 14.38 12.26
N LEU A 130 -8.34 13.94 11.97
CA LEU A 130 -7.12 14.67 12.32
C LEU A 130 -6.87 15.90 11.42
N GLU A 131 -7.18 15.84 10.13
CA GLU A 131 -6.97 16.94 9.17
C GLU A 131 -7.76 18.20 9.50
N THR A 132 -8.77 18.08 10.38
CA THR A 132 -9.57 19.22 10.82
C THR A 132 -8.80 20.21 11.69
N ARG A 133 -7.58 19.86 12.11
CA ARG A 133 -6.77 20.64 13.09
C ARG A 133 -5.31 20.66 12.79
N ILE A 134 -4.79 19.56 12.25
CA ILE A 134 -3.38 19.40 12.01
C ILE A 134 -3.12 18.91 10.60
N LYS A 135 -2.01 19.33 10.00
CA LYS A 135 -1.53 18.75 8.75
C LYS A 135 -0.98 17.35 9.07
N ILE A 136 -1.52 16.32 8.44
CA ILE A 136 -1.04 14.94 8.60
C ILE A 136 -0.57 14.36 7.28
N LEU A 137 0.24 13.33 7.36
CA LEU A 137 0.51 12.42 6.25
C LEU A 137 -0.39 11.19 6.37
N ALA A 138 -0.95 10.70 5.28
CA ALA A 138 -1.63 9.41 5.25
C ALA A 138 -1.23 8.60 4.01
N THR A 139 -1.27 7.26 4.10
CA THR A 139 -1.08 6.39 2.94
C THR A 139 -2.10 6.72 1.85
N GLU A 140 -1.63 6.91 0.62
CA GLU A 140 -2.47 7.11 -0.56
C GLU A 140 -2.69 5.79 -1.31
N GLY A 141 -3.90 5.62 -1.84
CA GLY A 141 -4.27 4.42 -2.59
C GLY A 141 -3.98 3.15 -1.81
N ASN A 142 -3.33 2.19 -2.48
CA ASN A 142 -2.94 0.89 -1.93
C ASN A 142 -1.43 0.79 -1.62
N PHE A 143 -0.76 1.92 -1.32
CA PHE A 143 0.67 1.94 -1.02
C PHE A 143 1.00 1.43 0.40
N ASN A 144 0.61 0.19 0.68
CA ASN A 144 0.67 -0.45 2.00
C ASN A 144 1.71 -1.58 2.10
N ASN A 145 2.43 -1.90 1.02
CA ASN A 145 3.44 -2.96 0.98
C ASN A 145 4.89 -2.43 1.13
N LEU A 146 5.89 -3.33 1.01
CA LEU A 146 7.32 -3.03 1.15
C LEU A 146 7.87 -1.96 0.17
N ILE A 147 7.15 -1.64 -0.90
CA ILE A 147 7.52 -0.58 -1.86
C ILE A 147 6.67 0.68 -1.63
N GLY A 148 5.37 0.50 -1.37
CA GLY A 148 4.40 1.57 -1.18
C GLY A 148 4.63 2.37 0.10
N VAL A 149 4.88 1.70 1.23
CA VAL A 149 5.11 2.38 2.50
C VAL A 149 6.32 3.33 2.45
N PRO A 150 7.49 2.92 1.88
CA PRO A 150 8.58 3.85 1.61
C PRO A 150 8.15 5.11 0.83
N LYS A 151 7.34 4.97 -0.23
CA LYS A 151 6.83 6.11 -1.01
C LYS A 151 5.99 7.06 -0.14
N THR A 152 5.15 6.52 0.74
CA THR A 152 4.39 7.32 1.70
C THR A 152 5.34 8.07 2.63
N LEU A 153 6.33 7.41 3.24
CA LEU A 153 7.27 8.03 4.18
C LEU A 153 8.13 9.14 3.54
N PHE A 154 8.53 8.99 2.28
CA PHE A 154 9.28 10.04 1.56
C PHE A 154 8.48 11.35 1.36
N ARG A 155 7.17 11.32 1.58
CA ARG A 155 6.30 12.51 1.57
C ARG A 155 6.23 13.21 2.94
N LEU A 156 6.92 12.71 3.98
CA LEU A 156 7.06 13.44 5.23
C LEU A 156 7.77 14.79 5.00
N GLU A 157 7.31 15.80 5.72
CA GLU A 157 7.71 17.19 5.59
C GLU A 157 7.57 17.86 6.96
N ALA A 158 8.31 18.94 7.20
CA ALA A 158 8.36 19.61 8.50
C ALA A 158 7.01 20.14 9.00
N GLY A 159 6.05 20.37 8.09
CA GLY A 159 4.70 20.82 8.44
C GLY A 159 3.77 19.72 8.96
N HIS A 160 4.10 18.45 8.75
CA HIS A 160 3.28 17.35 9.26
C HIS A 160 3.39 17.26 10.78
N ARG A 161 2.26 17.01 11.45
CA ARG A 161 2.17 16.85 12.91
C ARG A 161 1.82 15.43 13.36
N ALA A 162 1.39 14.58 12.42
CA ALA A 162 1.16 13.16 12.63
C ALA A 162 1.22 12.42 11.27
N ALA A 163 1.32 11.09 11.30
CA ALA A 163 1.11 10.26 10.11
C ALA A 163 0.25 9.02 10.40
N VAL A 164 -0.56 8.60 9.44
CA VAL A 164 -1.34 7.36 9.47
C VAL A 164 -0.90 6.48 8.30
N VAL A 165 -0.14 5.44 8.60
CA VAL A 165 0.49 4.57 7.60
C VAL A 165 -0.25 3.25 7.57
N GLU A 166 -0.99 3.03 6.49
CA GLU A 166 -1.56 1.72 6.19
C GLU A 166 -0.44 0.74 5.84
N THR A 167 -0.47 -0.44 6.45
CA THR A 167 0.49 -1.54 6.21
C THR A 167 -0.27 -2.82 5.90
N GLY A 168 0.19 -3.56 4.89
CA GLY A 168 -0.35 -4.85 4.50
C GLY A 168 0.77 -5.83 4.18
N MET A 169 0.48 -7.13 4.30
CA MET A 169 1.39 -8.21 3.97
C MET A 169 0.70 -9.28 3.15
N ASN A 170 1.51 -10.03 2.41
CA ASN A 170 1.11 -11.28 1.79
C ASN A 170 1.79 -12.49 2.47
N ASP A 171 2.93 -12.29 3.11
CA ASP A 171 3.77 -13.36 3.65
C ASP A 171 4.28 -13.02 5.06
N PHE A 172 4.76 -14.04 5.77
CA PHE A 172 5.38 -13.86 7.08
C PHE A 172 6.64 -12.99 6.99
N GLY A 173 6.84 -12.16 7.99
CA GLY A 173 7.97 -11.25 8.12
C GLY A 173 7.81 -9.92 7.40
N GLU A 174 6.83 -9.76 6.50
CA GLU A 174 6.61 -8.49 5.80
C GLU A 174 6.09 -7.41 6.74
N LEU A 175 5.13 -7.72 7.64
CA LEU A 175 4.64 -6.75 8.62
C LEU A 175 5.69 -6.41 9.68
N ALA A 176 6.51 -7.40 10.08
CA ALA A 176 7.67 -7.14 10.91
C ALA A 176 8.61 -6.13 10.23
N ARG A 177 8.92 -6.35 8.95
CA ARG A 177 9.78 -5.45 8.17
C ARG A 177 9.15 -4.06 7.98
N LEU A 178 7.86 -3.97 7.70
CA LEU A 178 7.16 -2.69 7.60
C LEU A 178 7.18 -1.93 8.93
N THR A 179 7.03 -2.63 10.06
CA THR A 179 7.11 -2.04 11.39
C THR A 179 8.51 -1.49 11.68
N GLU A 180 9.58 -2.19 11.26
CA GLU A 180 10.95 -1.68 11.34
C GLU A 180 11.17 -0.41 10.50
N ILE A 181 10.53 -0.32 9.33
CA ILE A 181 10.64 0.82 8.42
C ILE A 181 9.89 2.03 8.98
N VAL A 182 8.66 1.82 9.46
CA VAL A 182 7.76 2.90 9.91
C VAL A 182 8.16 3.44 11.28
N GLU A 183 8.63 2.57 12.18
CA GLU A 183 8.86 2.88 13.60
C GLU A 183 7.66 3.62 14.22
N PRO A 184 6.49 2.96 14.25
CA PRO A 184 5.26 3.59 14.68
C PRO A 184 5.28 3.87 16.19
N THR A 185 4.67 4.98 16.58
CA THR A 185 4.40 5.31 17.99
C THR A 185 3.11 4.65 18.48
N ALA A 186 2.22 4.27 17.55
CA ALA A 186 1.07 3.43 17.84
C ALA A 186 0.84 2.41 16.73
N GLY A 187 0.46 1.19 17.09
CA GLY A 187 0.04 0.15 16.15
C GLY A 187 -1.42 -0.21 16.37
N LEU A 188 -2.16 -0.37 15.28
CA LEU A 188 -3.53 -0.86 15.25
C LEU A 188 -3.62 -2.09 14.35
N VAL A 189 -4.24 -3.16 14.86
CA VAL A 189 -4.73 -4.26 14.03
C VAL A 189 -6.25 -4.19 14.06
N THR A 190 -6.87 -3.90 12.92
CA THR A 190 -8.33 -3.66 12.82
C THR A 190 -9.15 -4.90 13.16
N ASN A 191 -8.81 -6.05 12.59
CA ASN A 191 -9.41 -7.37 12.83
C ASN A 191 -8.51 -8.47 12.26
N ILE A 192 -8.79 -9.72 12.64
CA ILE A 192 -8.19 -10.92 12.05
C ILE A 192 -9.27 -11.70 11.29
N GLY A 193 -9.15 -11.73 9.96
CA GLY A 193 -10.07 -12.41 9.05
C GLY A 193 -9.37 -13.40 8.11
N LEU A 194 -10.13 -14.05 7.24
CA LEU A 194 -9.59 -14.96 6.23
C LEU A 194 -9.04 -14.15 5.04
N GLU A 195 -7.72 -14.15 4.87
CA GLU A 195 -7.01 -13.57 3.73
C GLU A 195 -5.66 -14.26 3.55
N HIS A 196 -5.07 -14.17 2.35
CA HIS A 196 -3.72 -14.66 2.04
C HIS A 196 -3.42 -16.12 2.49
N LEU A 197 -4.45 -16.95 2.58
CA LEU A 197 -4.36 -18.32 3.12
C LEU A 197 -3.42 -19.22 2.32
N GLU A 198 -3.21 -18.94 1.03
CA GLU A 198 -2.25 -19.68 0.20
C GLU A 198 -0.82 -19.63 0.77
N LYS A 199 -0.45 -18.50 1.40
CA LYS A 199 0.87 -18.28 2.01
C LYS A 199 0.85 -18.48 3.52
N LEU A 200 -0.23 -18.07 4.17
CA LEU A 200 -0.34 -18.05 5.63
C LEU A 200 -0.94 -19.33 6.22
N GLY A 201 -1.54 -20.17 5.39
CA GLY A 201 -2.11 -21.47 5.74
C GLY A 201 -3.53 -21.38 6.30
N ASP A 202 -3.70 -20.74 7.45
CA ASP A 202 -4.98 -20.68 8.17
C ASP A 202 -5.15 -19.36 8.93
N LEU A 203 -6.26 -19.23 9.65
CA LEU A 203 -6.58 -18.04 10.43
C LEU A 203 -5.60 -17.78 11.58
N ASP A 204 -4.95 -18.83 12.12
CA ASP A 204 -3.90 -18.68 13.14
C ASP A 204 -2.61 -18.17 12.50
N GLY A 205 -2.34 -18.55 11.25
CA GLY A 205 -1.32 -17.97 10.39
C GLY A 205 -1.54 -16.49 10.12
N VAL A 206 -2.76 -16.09 9.75
CA VAL A 206 -3.11 -14.66 9.59
C VAL A 206 -2.92 -13.91 10.90
N GLN A 207 -3.41 -14.45 12.02
CA GLN A 207 -3.22 -13.85 13.34
C GLN A 207 -1.74 -13.63 13.68
N ARG A 208 -0.89 -14.62 13.40
CA ARG A 208 0.55 -14.52 13.64
C ARG A 208 1.20 -13.44 12.77
N ALA A 209 0.86 -13.40 11.48
CA ALA A 209 1.43 -12.44 10.54
C ALA A 209 0.98 -11.01 10.85
N GLU A 210 -0.31 -10.77 11.08
CA GLU A 210 -0.84 -9.47 11.53
C GLU A 210 -0.29 -9.06 12.91
N GLY A 211 -0.08 -10.05 13.78
CA GLY A 211 0.56 -9.87 15.08
C GLY A 211 2.00 -9.38 15.03
N GLU A 212 2.69 -9.47 13.88
CA GLU A 212 4.05 -8.96 13.71
C GLU A 212 4.13 -7.46 13.95
N LEU A 213 3.07 -6.70 13.62
CA LEU A 213 2.97 -5.28 13.95
C LEU A 213 3.08 -5.07 15.47
N PHE A 214 2.23 -5.75 16.24
CA PHE A 214 2.20 -5.63 17.70
C PHE A 214 3.48 -6.16 18.36
N ALA A 215 4.07 -7.23 17.82
CA ALA A 215 5.32 -7.78 18.30
C ALA A 215 6.53 -6.84 18.04
N GLY A 216 6.48 -6.08 16.94
CA GLY A 216 7.52 -5.12 16.54
C GLY A 216 7.42 -3.75 17.20
N LEU A 217 6.32 -3.44 17.89
CA LEU A 217 6.17 -2.18 18.62
C LEU A 217 7.22 -2.01 19.73
N ALA A 218 7.76 -0.80 19.83
CA ALA A 218 8.62 -0.41 20.94
C ALA A 218 7.85 -0.47 22.28
N PRO A 219 8.51 -0.72 23.43
CA PRO A 219 7.85 -0.74 24.74
C PRO A 219 7.11 0.56 25.08
N GLU A 220 7.62 1.70 24.59
CA GLU A 220 7.06 3.03 24.79
C GLU A 220 5.92 3.37 23.82
N ALA A 221 5.70 2.55 22.79
CA ALA A 221 4.60 2.72 21.85
C ALA A 221 3.28 2.25 22.47
N VAL A 222 2.19 2.49 21.74
CA VAL A 222 0.84 2.04 22.10
C VAL A 222 0.34 0.97 21.13
N ALA A 223 -0.22 -0.11 21.67
CA ALA A 223 -1.04 -1.03 20.90
C ALA A 223 -2.52 -0.69 21.10
N LEU A 224 -3.19 -0.26 20.04
CA LEU A 224 -4.64 -0.03 20.02
C LEU A 224 -5.35 -1.37 19.79
N VAL A 225 -6.02 -1.88 20.82
CA VAL A 225 -6.56 -3.24 20.84
C VAL A 225 -8.07 -3.22 20.67
N ASN A 226 -8.53 -3.72 19.52
CA ASN A 226 -9.95 -3.90 19.23
C ASN A 226 -10.56 -5.00 20.12
N ARG A 227 -11.37 -4.62 21.12
CA ARG A 227 -12.08 -5.58 21.98
C ARG A 227 -13.28 -6.25 21.34
N LEU A 228 -13.65 -5.86 20.12
CA LEU A 228 -14.65 -6.54 19.30
C LEU A 228 -14.09 -7.75 18.56
N ASP A 229 -12.76 -7.94 18.56
CA ASP A 229 -12.08 -9.09 17.94
C ASP A 229 -11.21 -9.81 18.99
N GLU A 230 -11.58 -11.06 19.32
CA GLU A 230 -10.87 -11.86 20.31
C GLU A 230 -9.44 -12.24 19.89
N ARG A 231 -9.19 -12.39 18.58
CA ARG A 231 -7.87 -12.74 18.05
C ARG A 231 -6.93 -11.54 18.13
N VAL A 232 -7.42 -10.33 17.87
CA VAL A 232 -6.66 -9.09 18.12
C VAL A 232 -6.33 -8.94 19.60
N CYS A 233 -7.30 -9.21 20.50
CA CYS A 233 -7.08 -9.15 21.95
C CYS A 233 -5.95 -10.09 22.42
N ALA A 234 -5.84 -11.27 21.80
CA ALA A 234 -4.87 -12.29 22.12
C ALA A 234 -3.45 -12.00 21.58
N LEU A 235 -3.27 -10.97 20.74
CA LEU A 235 -1.96 -10.64 20.19
C LEU A 235 -0.96 -10.24 21.30
N PRO A 236 0.26 -10.81 21.30
CA PRO A 236 1.30 -10.43 22.23
C PRO A 236 1.92 -9.10 21.84
N THR A 237 2.24 -8.26 22.82
CA THR A 237 3.02 -7.04 22.62
C THR A 237 3.72 -6.65 23.92
N ARG A 238 4.82 -5.91 23.79
CA ARG A 238 5.52 -5.28 24.92
C ARG A 238 5.09 -3.82 25.12
N ALA A 239 4.37 -3.26 24.16
CA ALA A 239 3.82 -1.92 24.19
C ALA A 239 2.69 -1.79 25.22
N ARG A 240 2.38 -0.55 25.62
CA ARG A 240 1.20 -0.26 26.43
C ARG A 240 -0.06 -0.56 25.61
N LYS A 241 -0.99 -1.34 26.16
CA LYS A 241 -2.29 -1.61 25.52
C LYS A 241 -3.30 -0.52 25.88
N ILE A 242 -3.94 0.06 24.87
CA ILE A 242 -5.17 0.85 25.01
C ILE A 242 -6.27 0.07 24.29
N TYR A 243 -7.33 -0.23 25.02
CA TYR A 243 -8.45 -0.99 24.50
C TYR A 243 -9.53 -0.06 23.95
N TYR A 244 -10.25 -0.50 22.93
CA TYR A 244 -11.45 0.17 22.45
C TYR A 244 -12.50 -0.85 22.00
N GLY A 245 -13.76 -0.42 21.93
CA GLY A 245 -14.85 -1.21 21.35
C GLY A 245 -15.94 -1.62 22.33
N LYS A 246 -15.63 -1.86 23.61
CA LYS A 246 -16.60 -2.35 24.61
C LYS A 246 -16.89 -1.28 25.68
N PRO A 247 -18.13 -1.23 26.23
CA PRO A 247 -18.44 -0.34 27.34
C PRO A 247 -17.41 -0.42 28.47
N GLY A 248 -16.93 0.75 28.91
CA GLY A 248 -15.87 0.89 29.91
C GLY A 248 -14.46 1.05 29.35
N ASP A 249 -14.25 0.87 28.04
CA ASP A 249 -13.02 1.29 27.37
C ASP A 249 -12.99 2.84 27.21
N PRO A 250 -11.82 3.48 27.04
CA PRO A 250 -11.72 4.90 26.71
C PRO A 250 -12.56 5.30 25.48
N VAL A 251 -12.61 4.42 24.48
CA VAL A 251 -13.45 4.60 23.29
C VAL A 251 -14.30 3.36 23.09
N TRP A 252 -15.62 3.53 23.02
CA TRP A 252 -16.56 2.44 22.75
C TRP A 252 -17.81 2.94 22.05
N GLY A 253 -18.63 2.02 21.55
CA GLY A 253 -19.90 2.39 20.94
C GLY A 253 -20.76 1.19 20.58
N GLU A 254 -21.97 1.49 20.12
CA GLU A 254 -22.96 0.52 19.69
C GLU A 254 -23.69 1.01 18.43
N VAL A 255 -24.17 0.06 17.64
CA VAL A 255 -25.01 0.36 16.48
C VAL A 255 -26.43 0.62 16.97
N LEU A 256 -26.95 1.82 16.72
CA LEU A 256 -28.35 2.17 16.97
C LEU A 256 -29.24 1.72 15.81
N GLU A 257 -28.75 1.93 14.58
CA GLU A 257 -29.45 1.54 13.36
C GLU A 257 -28.43 1.11 12.30
N GLY A 258 -28.57 -0.12 11.79
CA GLY A 258 -27.70 -0.64 10.74
C GLY A 258 -28.15 -0.15 9.37
N ALA A 259 -27.24 0.52 8.64
CA ALA A 259 -27.45 0.84 7.23
C ALA A 259 -27.51 -0.45 6.41
N ALA A 260 -28.65 -0.73 5.77
CA ALA A 260 -28.79 -1.84 4.82
C ALA A 260 -28.39 -1.44 3.38
N ASP A 261 -28.37 -0.13 3.09
CA ASP A 261 -28.13 0.48 1.79
C ASP A 261 -27.61 1.92 1.98
N ALA A 262 -27.17 2.59 0.90
CA ALA A 262 -26.63 3.95 0.94
C ALA A 262 -27.67 5.04 1.30
N GLU A 263 -28.96 4.70 1.26
CA GLU A 263 -30.08 5.61 1.53
C GLU A 263 -30.37 5.74 3.03
N ARG A 264 -30.03 4.71 3.83
CA ARG A 264 -30.16 4.73 5.29
C ARG A 264 -28.80 4.90 5.96
N PRO A 265 -28.57 5.97 6.73
CA PRO A 265 -27.29 6.15 7.41
C PRO A 265 -27.10 5.10 8.52
N LEU A 266 -25.86 4.66 8.69
CA LEU A 266 -25.43 3.92 9.85
C LEU A 266 -25.49 4.87 11.05
N ARG A 267 -26.39 4.59 12.00
CA ARG A 267 -26.48 5.36 13.24
C ARG A 267 -25.73 4.64 14.33
N LEU A 268 -24.78 5.34 14.93
CA LEU A 268 -23.93 4.83 16.01
C LEU A 268 -24.10 5.71 17.24
N LYS A 269 -24.10 5.10 18.41
CA LYS A 269 -23.79 5.80 19.66
C LYS A 269 -22.35 5.51 20.00
N VAL A 270 -21.55 6.55 20.15
CA VAL A 270 -20.14 6.45 20.52
C VAL A 270 -19.89 7.15 21.84
N SER A 271 -18.87 6.70 22.55
CA SER A 271 -18.35 7.30 23.76
C SER A 271 -16.85 7.47 23.62
N VAL A 272 -16.35 8.65 23.99
CA VAL A 272 -14.92 8.96 24.10
C VAL A 272 -14.70 9.59 25.47
N ASP A 273 -13.91 8.93 26.32
CA ASP A 273 -13.60 9.34 27.70
C ASP A 273 -14.84 9.67 28.54
N GLY A 274 -15.91 8.91 28.35
CA GLY A 274 -17.17 9.05 29.08
C GLY A 274 -18.17 10.03 28.46
N GLU A 275 -17.75 10.86 27.50
CA GLU A 275 -18.65 11.73 26.74
C GLU A 275 -19.29 10.95 25.59
N THR A 276 -20.61 11.03 25.45
CA THR A 276 -21.36 10.27 24.45
C THR A 276 -21.93 11.15 23.35
N ALA A 277 -21.87 10.67 22.10
CA ALA A 277 -22.47 11.32 20.95
C ALA A 277 -23.17 10.29 20.05
N GLU A 278 -24.17 10.74 19.30
CA GLU A 278 -24.74 9.97 18.19
C GLU A 278 -24.14 10.43 16.86
N LEU A 279 -23.73 9.48 16.03
CA LEU A 279 -23.18 9.71 14.71
C LEU A 279 -24.12 9.09 13.67
N ALA A 280 -24.35 9.80 12.57
CA ALA A 280 -25.04 9.28 11.39
C ALA A 280 -24.08 9.30 10.19
N LEU A 281 -23.69 8.13 9.71
CA LEU A 281 -22.66 7.95 8.68
C LEU A 281 -23.27 7.32 7.44
N ARG A 282 -22.95 7.83 6.25
CA ARG A 282 -23.32 7.18 4.97
C ARG A 282 -22.34 6.06 4.61
N LEU A 283 -22.17 5.13 5.54
CA LEU A 283 -21.34 3.95 5.39
C LEU A 283 -22.24 2.71 5.49
N PRO A 284 -22.26 1.83 4.47
CA PRO A 284 -23.15 0.67 4.49
C PRO A 284 -22.67 -0.38 5.48
N GLY A 285 -23.55 -0.82 6.37
CA GLY A 285 -23.33 -1.97 7.23
C GLY A 285 -22.71 -1.70 8.61
N PRO A 286 -23.08 -2.51 9.62
CA PRO A 286 -22.68 -2.33 11.02
C PRO A 286 -21.20 -2.63 11.29
N HIS A 287 -20.52 -3.32 10.38
CA HIS A 287 -19.10 -3.68 10.50
C HIS A 287 -18.18 -2.44 10.56
N HIS A 288 -18.65 -1.27 10.12
CA HIS A 288 -17.92 -0.02 10.22
C HIS A 288 -17.86 0.57 11.63
N LEU A 289 -18.64 0.07 12.60
CA LEU A 289 -18.51 0.48 14.00
C LEU A 289 -17.05 0.36 14.49
N SER A 290 -16.39 -0.77 14.24
CA SER A 290 -15.01 -0.98 14.68
C SER A 290 -14.03 0.02 14.03
N ASN A 291 -14.22 0.36 12.76
CA ASN A 291 -13.37 1.32 12.04
C ASN A 291 -13.56 2.74 12.59
N VAL A 292 -14.80 3.13 12.92
CA VAL A 292 -15.11 4.43 13.53
C VAL A 292 -14.50 4.53 14.92
N LEU A 293 -14.67 3.50 15.75
CA LEU A 293 -14.10 3.48 17.10
C LEU A 293 -12.57 3.46 17.08
N ALA A 294 -11.97 2.77 16.11
CA ALA A 294 -10.53 2.80 15.89
C ALA A 294 -10.03 4.22 15.55
N ALA A 295 -10.66 4.89 14.60
CA ALA A 295 -10.31 6.27 14.22
C ALA A 295 -10.46 7.25 15.39
N LEU A 296 -11.50 7.09 16.22
CA LEU A 296 -11.69 7.89 17.43
C LEU A 296 -10.62 7.58 18.49
N ALA A 297 -10.24 6.31 18.66
CA ALA A 297 -9.19 5.90 19.59
C ALA A 297 -7.81 6.41 19.17
N GLU A 298 -7.52 6.44 17.86
CA GLU A 298 -6.30 7.03 17.30
C GLU A 298 -6.21 8.55 17.52
N ALA A 299 -7.36 9.24 17.60
CA ALA A 299 -7.45 10.69 17.76
C ALA A 299 -7.66 11.15 19.21
N ALA A 300 -7.87 10.23 20.16
CA ALA A 300 -8.19 10.57 21.55
C ALA A 300 -6.94 11.05 22.35
N PRO A 301 -7.11 12.02 23.27
CA PRO A 301 -6.07 12.36 24.25
C PRO A 301 -5.71 11.18 25.15
N GLU A 302 -4.42 10.90 25.32
CA GLU A 302 -3.97 10.12 26.46
C GLU A 302 -3.96 11.00 27.73
N GLY A 303 -4.71 10.61 28.76
CA GLY A 303 -4.58 11.17 30.10
C GLY A 303 -3.28 10.72 30.80
N ASP A 304 -2.26 11.61 30.86
CA ASP A 304 -1.28 11.88 31.96
C ASP A 304 -0.23 12.97 31.52
N PRO A 305 0.05 14.06 32.28
CA PRO A 305 0.76 15.29 31.85
C PRO A 305 2.29 15.29 31.69
N ALA A 306 2.95 14.19 31.30
CA ALA A 306 4.42 14.14 31.29
C ALA A 306 5.15 14.10 29.92
N ARG A 307 4.51 13.89 28.76
CA ARG A 307 5.22 13.90 27.45
C ARG A 307 4.36 14.40 26.29
N GLN A 308 5.04 14.84 25.22
CA GLN A 308 4.64 15.55 23.98
C GLN A 308 3.41 15.04 23.17
N GLY A 309 2.49 14.26 23.73
CA GLY A 309 1.19 13.93 23.15
C GLY A 309 0.02 14.80 23.64
N HIS A 310 0.25 15.66 24.64
CA HIS A 310 -0.80 16.39 25.35
C HIS A 310 -1.57 17.42 24.50
N GLU A 311 -0.97 17.98 23.45
CA GLU A 311 -1.65 18.99 22.61
C GLU A 311 -2.67 18.39 21.63
N LEU A 312 -2.54 17.11 21.26
CA LEU A 312 -3.39 16.53 20.20
C LEU A 312 -4.80 16.23 20.67
N GLY A 313 -4.97 15.81 21.92
CA GLY A 313 -6.25 15.31 22.37
C GLY A 313 -7.06 16.23 23.31
N GLU A 314 -6.43 17.14 24.06
CA GLU A 314 -7.21 18.10 24.87
C GLU A 314 -8.01 19.04 23.96
N GLN A 315 -7.43 19.46 22.83
CA GLN A 315 -8.16 20.25 21.85
C GLN A 315 -9.17 19.35 21.11
N VAL A 316 -8.79 18.10 20.80
CA VAL A 316 -9.63 16.90 20.46
C VAL A 316 -11.13 17.05 20.76
N LEU A 317 -11.41 17.04 22.06
CA LEU A 317 -12.74 17.09 22.63
C LEU A 317 -13.21 18.51 22.94
N LEU A 318 -12.35 19.44 23.40
CA LEU A 318 -12.84 20.75 23.86
C LEU A 318 -13.22 21.74 22.75
N HIS A 319 -12.55 21.76 21.58
CA HIS A 319 -12.87 22.76 20.55
C HIS A 319 -14.07 22.35 19.67
N ARG A 320 -14.49 21.08 19.68
CA ARG A 320 -15.70 20.66 18.95
C ARG A 320 -16.96 20.58 19.81
N LEU A 321 -16.83 20.71 21.13
CA LEU A 321 -17.97 20.89 22.01
C LEU A 321 -18.31 22.38 22.25
N LEU A 322 -17.42 23.36 21.98
CA LEU A 322 -17.66 24.77 22.38
C LEU A 322 -17.13 25.91 21.42
N GLY A 323 -17.37 25.84 20.10
CA GLY A 323 -17.33 27.01 19.17
C GLY A 323 -16.09 27.08 18.26
N GLY A 324 -16.08 27.57 17.01
CA GLY A 324 -17.00 28.38 16.20
C GLY A 324 -16.21 29.57 15.61
N GLY A 325 -16.20 29.80 14.28
CA GLY A 325 -15.85 31.14 13.74
C GLY A 325 -15.00 31.24 12.48
N GLU A 326 -13.67 31.10 12.55
CA GLU A 326 -12.78 31.92 11.69
C GLU A 326 -12.02 31.19 10.55
N ALA A 327 -12.24 29.90 10.32
CA ALA A 327 -11.51 29.14 9.27
C ALA A 327 -12.13 29.23 7.85
N HIS A 328 -13.20 30.00 7.66
CA HIS A 328 -14.12 29.88 6.52
C HIS A 328 -13.59 30.39 5.17
N ASP A 329 -12.70 31.41 5.12
CA ASP A 329 -12.54 32.19 3.88
C ASP A 329 -11.39 31.76 2.94
N ARG A 330 -10.61 30.71 3.25
CA ARG A 330 -9.36 30.42 2.49
C ARG A 330 -9.40 29.27 1.48
N ILE A 331 -10.51 28.54 1.35
CA ILE A 331 -10.56 27.28 0.60
C ILE A 331 -11.13 27.43 -0.83
N LEU A 332 -11.77 28.55 -1.16
CA LEU A 332 -12.61 28.67 -2.36
C LEU A 332 -11.90 28.94 -3.71
N GLU A 333 -10.58 29.17 -3.78
CA GLU A 333 -9.93 29.69 -5.02
C GLU A 333 -8.86 28.79 -5.67
N ARG A 334 -9.14 27.51 -5.99
CA ARG A 334 -8.28 26.80 -6.96
C ARG A 334 -9.09 26.10 -8.05
N GLU A 335 -8.93 26.64 -9.26
CA GLU A 335 -9.62 26.33 -10.51
C GLU A 335 -9.43 24.88 -11.01
N LEU A 336 -10.50 24.37 -11.62
CA LEU A 336 -10.61 23.16 -12.44
C LEU A 336 -9.96 23.35 -13.83
N VAL A 337 -9.47 22.26 -14.43
CA VAL A 337 -9.17 22.18 -15.87
C VAL A 337 -10.03 21.07 -16.52
N PRO A 338 -10.68 21.30 -17.69
CA PRO A 338 -11.75 20.48 -18.29
C PRO A 338 -11.19 19.46 -19.32
N ASN A 339 -11.89 18.50 -19.96
CA ASN A 339 -13.28 18.01 -20.12
C ASN A 339 -13.19 16.65 -20.87
N VAL A 340 -14.22 15.79 -20.86
CA VAL A 340 -14.85 15.17 -22.06
C VAL A 340 -16.30 14.73 -21.73
N ASP A 341 -17.23 15.24 -22.53
CA ASP A 341 -18.67 14.92 -22.70
C ASP A 341 -18.88 13.49 -23.29
N GLU A 342 -19.99 12.75 -23.29
CA GLU A 342 -21.42 12.94 -23.02
C GLU A 342 -22.05 11.52 -22.85
N VAL A 343 -23.33 11.45 -22.48
CA VAL A 343 -24.02 10.43 -21.66
C VAL A 343 -24.80 9.35 -22.44
N GLU A 344 -24.89 8.13 -21.89
CA GLU A 344 -26.04 7.17 -21.88
C GLU A 344 -25.62 5.99 -20.96
N GLU A 345 -26.34 5.43 -19.97
CA GLU A 345 -27.71 5.49 -19.48
C GLU A 345 -27.67 4.85 -18.05
N GLY A 346 -28.29 5.47 -17.04
CA GLY A 346 -28.46 4.87 -15.69
C GLY A 346 -27.92 5.68 -14.50
N ASP A 347 -28.83 6.03 -13.59
CA ASP A 347 -28.63 6.56 -12.23
C ASP A 347 -28.11 8.01 -12.05
N ARG A 348 -29.10 8.91 -11.88
CA ARG A 348 -28.91 10.29 -11.45
C ARG A 348 -29.02 10.39 -9.93
N LEU A 349 -27.91 10.75 -9.28
CA LEU A 349 -27.89 11.31 -7.92
C LEU A 349 -28.61 12.66 -7.94
N GLN A 350 -29.74 12.78 -7.22
CA GLN A 350 -30.32 14.06 -6.82
C GLN A 350 -30.81 14.03 -5.37
N GLU A 351 -30.39 15.08 -4.65
CA GLU A 351 -30.94 15.69 -3.44
C GLU A 351 -30.92 14.92 -2.11
N VAL A 352 -30.06 15.42 -1.21
CA VAL A 352 -30.08 15.16 0.22
C VAL A 352 -31.27 15.90 0.86
N GLY A 353 -32.33 15.19 1.22
CA GLY A 353 -33.38 15.68 2.10
C GLY A 353 -33.07 15.36 3.57
N LEU A 354 -32.77 16.37 4.39
CA LEU A 354 -32.61 16.23 5.84
C LEU A 354 -33.94 16.53 6.55
N VAL A 355 -34.47 15.59 7.34
CA VAL A 355 -35.59 15.85 8.26
C VAL A 355 -35.01 16.15 9.64
N VAL A 356 -35.09 17.41 10.08
CA VAL A 356 -34.57 17.90 11.36
C VAL A 356 -35.70 18.12 12.35
N GLY A 357 -35.60 17.52 13.53
CA GLY A 357 -36.42 17.89 14.69
C GLY A 357 -35.95 19.23 15.26
N GLN A 358 -36.88 20.18 15.39
CA GLN A 358 -36.74 21.48 16.08
C GLN A 358 -36.21 21.24 17.53
N GLU A 359 -35.41 22.08 18.18
CA GLU A 359 -34.90 23.45 18.02
C GLU A 359 -33.55 23.48 18.80
N HIS A 360 -32.63 24.37 18.44
CA HIS A 360 -31.27 24.55 19.01
C HIS A 360 -30.14 23.66 18.45
N ASP A 361 -29.78 23.81 17.18
CA ASP A 361 -28.34 23.87 16.86
C ASP A 361 -28.08 24.42 15.44
N VAL A 362 -27.94 25.75 15.33
CA VAL A 362 -27.50 26.41 14.09
C VAL A 362 -26.00 26.15 13.82
N ALA A 363 -25.23 25.72 14.83
CA ALA A 363 -23.81 25.41 14.70
C ALA A 363 -23.58 23.96 14.20
N ALA A 364 -24.40 23.00 14.63
CA ALA A 364 -24.39 21.63 14.08
C ALA A 364 -24.83 21.61 12.60
N ARG A 365 -25.76 22.51 12.22
CA ARG A 365 -26.21 22.71 10.83
C ARG A 365 -25.05 22.99 9.87
N GLN A 366 -24.12 23.88 10.23
CA GLN A 366 -23.00 24.27 9.36
C GLN A 366 -21.82 23.29 9.39
N ALA A 367 -21.65 22.52 10.48
CA ALA A 367 -20.55 21.56 10.64
C ALA A 367 -20.75 20.27 9.83
N VAL A 368 -22.00 19.86 9.61
CA VAL A 368 -22.34 18.61 8.90
C VAL A 368 -22.44 18.81 7.39
N GLU A 369 -22.89 20.00 6.93
CA GLU A 369 -22.97 20.34 5.50
C GLU A 369 -21.61 20.27 4.78
N HIS A 370 -20.48 20.46 5.49
CA HIS A 370 -19.13 20.48 4.89
C HIS A 370 -18.40 19.12 4.89
N VAL A 371 -18.70 18.21 5.82
CA VAL A 371 -18.05 16.88 5.89
C VAL A 371 -18.53 15.96 4.74
N VAL A 372 -19.71 16.25 4.19
CA VAL A 372 -20.40 15.41 3.19
C VAL A 372 -20.11 15.83 1.74
N ALA A 373 -19.32 16.89 1.51
CA ALA A 373 -19.01 17.37 0.16
C ALA A 373 -17.66 16.89 -0.41
N LEU A 374 -16.86 16.12 0.34
CA LEU A 374 -15.56 15.62 -0.14
C LEU A 374 -15.71 14.16 -0.60
N HIS A 375 -15.53 13.99 -1.92
CA HIS A 375 -15.68 12.77 -2.69
C HIS A 375 -14.89 11.59 -2.10
N VAL A 376 -15.57 10.45 -1.97
CA VAL A 376 -14.93 9.12 -2.05
C VAL A 376 -15.52 8.44 -3.27
N ASP A 377 -14.81 8.50 -4.39
CA ASP A 377 -15.12 7.64 -5.53
C ASP A 377 -14.82 6.19 -5.15
N VAL A 378 -15.84 5.35 -5.36
CA VAL A 378 -15.75 3.90 -5.26
C VAL A 378 -14.87 3.40 -6.41
N VAL A 379 -13.65 2.95 -6.12
CA VAL A 379 -12.90 2.13 -7.07
C VAL A 379 -13.49 0.73 -7.05
N GLN A 380 -14.37 0.43 -8.01
CA GLN A 380 -14.55 -0.92 -8.52
C GLN A 380 -13.59 -1.08 -9.70
N ASP A 381 -12.77 -2.13 -9.71
CA ASP A 381 -12.98 -3.15 -10.73
C ASP A 381 -12.43 -4.52 -10.36
N ARG A 382 -13.09 -5.52 -10.92
CA ARG A 382 -12.88 -6.97 -10.75
C ARG A 382 -11.59 -7.44 -11.43
N GLU A 383 -10.87 -8.36 -10.80
CA GLU A 383 -10.36 -9.53 -11.52
C GLU A 383 -10.61 -10.80 -10.69
N VAL A 384 -11.55 -11.59 -11.22
CA VAL A 384 -11.87 -12.95 -10.79
C VAL A 384 -10.74 -13.85 -11.25
N GLY A 385 -10.12 -14.57 -10.32
CA GLY A 385 -9.31 -15.71 -10.67
C GLY A 385 -10.21 -16.84 -11.17
N ASP A 386 -9.89 -17.38 -12.35
CA ASP A 386 -10.15 -18.78 -12.67
C ASP A 386 -9.00 -19.31 -13.55
N ARG A 387 -8.44 -20.43 -13.10
CA ARG A 387 -7.39 -21.19 -13.77
C ARG A 387 -8.00 -22.16 -14.78
N GLU A 388 -7.29 -22.27 -15.90
CA GLU A 388 -7.02 -23.49 -16.69
C GLU A 388 -8.05 -24.06 -17.67
N ALA A 389 -7.46 -24.51 -18.79
CA ALA A 389 -7.93 -25.43 -19.83
C ALA A 389 -8.86 -24.87 -20.93
N ASP A 390 -8.26 -24.51 -22.08
CA ASP A 390 -8.31 -25.44 -23.22
C ASP A 390 -7.31 -25.05 -24.31
N ALA A 391 -6.56 -26.07 -24.73
CA ALA A 391 -5.73 -26.06 -25.92
C ALA A 391 -6.59 -26.17 -27.19
N GLU A 392 -5.99 -25.80 -28.32
CA GLU A 392 -6.42 -26.15 -29.68
C GLU A 392 -7.68 -25.46 -30.23
N ALA A 393 -7.50 -24.31 -30.90
CA ALA A 393 -8.19 -24.08 -32.17
C ALA A 393 -7.50 -23.02 -33.05
N ARG A 394 -6.66 -23.53 -33.97
CA ARG A 394 -6.60 -23.15 -35.38
C ARG A 394 -5.91 -21.83 -35.76
N GLU A 395 -4.63 -21.99 -36.07
CA GLU A 395 -4.02 -21.43 -37.28
C GLU A 395 -4.96 -21.58 -38.50
N GLN A 396 -5.18 -20.50 -39.24
CA GLN A 396 -5.56 -20.56 -40.65
C GLN A 396 -4.45 -19.89 -41.47
N PRO A 397 -3.89 -20.57 -42.50
CA PRO A 397 -3.00 -19.95 -43.46
C PRO A 397 -3.80 -19.22 -44.56
N ALA A 398 -3.19 -18.15 -45.09
CA ALA A 398 -3.69 -17.36 -46.21
C ALA A 398 -3.88 -18.19 -47.51
N PRO A 399 -4.79 -17.78 -48.42
CA PRO A 399 -5.09 -18.53 -49.63
C PRO A 399 -4.02 -18.33 -50.72
N GLN A 400 -3.67 -19.41 -51.41
CA GLN A 400 -2.99 -19.39 -52.72
C GLN A 400 -4.02 -19.41 -53.87
N PRO A 401 -3.71 -18.79 -55.03
CA PRO A 401 -4.63 -18.71 -56.15
C PRO A 401 -4.63 -19.99 -57.01
N ALA A 402 -5.78 -20.20 -57.66
CA ALA A 402 -6.07 -21.32 -58.55
C ALA A 402 -5.29 -21.28 -59.87
N THR A 403 -4.96 -22.48 -60.38
CA THR A 403 -4.87 -22.77 -61.81
C THR A 403 -5.34 -24.20 -62.08
N GLU A 404 -5.92 -24.35 -63.27
CA GLU A 404 -6.82 -25.39 -63.77
C GLU A 404 -6.14 -26.70 -64.22
N GLU A 405 -7.01 -27.61 -64.68
CA GLU A 405 -6.78 -28.84 -65.48
C GLU A 405 -6.39 -30.08 -64.66
N GLY A 406 -7.02 -31.24 -64.78
CA GLY A 406 -8.04 -31.72 -65.71
C GLY A 406 -7.98 -33.25 -65.75
N ALA A 407 -9.15 -33.89 -65.75
CA ALA A 407 -9.45 -35.22 -66.28
C ALA A 407 -8.86 -36.51 -65.64
N GLY A 408 -9.79 -37.43 -65.36
CA GLY A 408 -9.67 -38.87 -65.64
C GLY A 408 -9.21 -39.73 -64.47
N ASP A 409 -10.06 -40.52 -63.82
CA ASP A 409 -10.70 -41.78 -64.26
C ASP A 409 -9.99 -43.02 -63.68
N ASP A 410 -10.82 -43.92 -63.18
CA ASP A 410 -10.64 -45.34 -62.89
C ASP A 410 -9.51 -45.90 -61.98
N GLY A 411 -9.96 -46.65 -60.96
CA GLY A 411 -9.80 -48.11 -61.01
C GLY A 411 -8.65 -48.75 -60.22
N LEU A 412 -9.04 -49.44 -59.13
CA LEU A 412 -8.64 -50.81 -58.73
C LEU A 412 -7.15 -51.23 -58.77
N GLY A 413 -6.68 -51.85 -57.67
CA GLY A 413 -5.75 -52.98 -57.79
C GLY A 413 -4.65 -53.15 -56.74
N GLU A 414 -5.01 -53.80 -55.63
CA GLU A 414 -4.34 -54.98 -55.05
C GLU A 414 -2.87 -55.36 -55.36
N ARG A 415 -2.21 -55.85 -54.28
CA ARG A 415 -1.06 -56.80 -54.19
C ARG A 415 0.33 -56.24 -54.55
N GLY A 416 1.43 -56.58 -53.89
CA GLY A 416 1.70 -57.53 -52.80
C GLY A 416 3.22 -57.75 -52.63
N THR A 417 3.56 -58.40 -51.51
CA THR A 417 4.71 -59.31 -51.29
C THR A 417 6.16 -58.79 -51.29
N ALA A 418 6.74 -58.86 -50.07
CA ALA A 418 7.88 -59.70 -49.67
C ALA A 418 9.30 -59.44 -50.24
N GLY A 419 10.28 -59.35 -49.33
CA GLY A 419 11.70 -59.50 -49.71
C GLY A 419 12.71 -59.29 -48.58
N ARG A 420 13.12 -60.38 -47.93
CA ARG A 420 14.18 -60.49 -46.91
C ARG A 420 15.56 -59.99 -47.42
N ARG A 421 16.42 -59.49 -46.51
CA ARG A 421 17.75 -60.07 -46.14
C ARG A 421 18.60 -59.11 -45.25
N ARG A 422 19.11 -59.65 -44.14
CA ARG A 422 20.29 -59.23 -43.33
C ARG A 422 21.56 -59.94 -43.91
N PRO A 423 22.80 -59.87 -43.35
CA PRO A 423 23.50 -58.93 -42.42
C PRO A 423 24.99 -58.63 -42.80
N GLY A 424 25.70 -57.81 -42.00
CA GLY A 424 27.19 -57.83 -41.83
C GLY A 424 27.66 -56.68 -40.92
N ARG A 425 28.15 -56.92 -39.67
CA ARG A 425 29.56 -57.14 -39.22
C ARG A 425 30.50 -55.96 -39.57
N MET A 426 31.46 -55.47 -38.76
CA MET A 426 31.99 -55.67 -37.40
C MET A 426 33.16 -54.65 -37.21
N GLY A 427 33.56 -54.33 -35.97
CA GLY A 427 34.94 -53.89 -35.61
C GLY A 427 35.13 -52.38 -35.32
N VAL A 428 35.35 -51.90 -34.06
CA VAL A 428 36.61 -51.92 -33.24
C VAL A 428 37.64 -50.91 -33.81
N SER A 429 38.35 -50.00 -33.13
CA SER A 429 38.70 -49.62 -31.74
C SER A 429 39.49 -48.29 -31.82
N GLY A 430 39.65 -47.54 -30.73
CA GLY A 430 40.76 -46.57 -30.64
C GLY A 430 40.67 -45.56 -29.51
N SER A 431 41.27 -45.89 -28.37
CA SER A 431 41.51 -45.08 -27.17
C SER A 431 42.68 -44.11 -27.33
N GLY A 432 42.67 -43.00 -26.56
CA GLY A 432 43.91 -42.39 -26.08
C GLY A 432 43.86 -40.88 -25.84
N SER A 433 43.90 -40.46 -24.57
CA SER A 433 44.90 -39.48 -24.07
C SER A 433 44.65 -39.18 -22.59
N GLY A 434 45.72 -39.27 -21.81
CA GLY A 434 45.82 -38.80 -20.44
C GLY A 434 47.05 -37.89 -20.28
N GLN A 435 46.93 -37.01 -19.30
CA GLN A 435 47.95 -36.35 -18.45
C GLN A 435 48.97 -35.33 -19.00
N GLU A 436 48.90 -34.14 -18.37
CA GLU A 436 49.95 -33.34 -17.70
C GLU A 436 51.26 -33.00 -18.43
N SER A 437 51.56 -31.70 -18.55
CA SER A 437 52.56 -30.96 -17.72
C SER A 437 53.10 -29.70 -18.43
N SER A 438 53.40 -28.68 -17.60
CA SER A 438 54.05 -27.37 -17.87
C SER A 438 53.13 -26.19 -18.18
#